data_AF-A0A534ZKG7-F1
#
_entry.id   AF-A0A534ZKG7-F1
#
_cell.length_a   1.000
_cell.length_b   1.000
_cell.length_c   1.000
_cell.angle_alpha   90.00
_cell.angle_beta   90.00
_cell.angle_gamma   90.00
#
_symmetry.space_group_name_H-M   'P 1'
#
loop_
_entity.id
_entity.type
_entity.pdbx_description
1 polymer ?
#
loop_
_entity_poly.entity_id
_entity_poly.type
_entity_poly.pdbx_seq_one_letter_code
_entity_poly.pdbx_strand_id
1 'polypeptide(L)'
;MADVRRIKKVWKAKPTIEGAGVHLKRVFGYHEVPQLDPFLLLDDFRSNDPAEYVRGFPWHPHRGIETITYVLAGDVEHGDSLGNRGVIGSGDVQWMTAGSGIIHQEMPKGDREGRMWGFQLWANLPARHKMMDPRYREVKRDDIPEAKTAEGATVRVVCGEVAGVRGPVREIVTEPEYLDVSIPARSSFRHPVKAGHTVFAYVFEGEGYFDPERDPYARE
;
A
#
# COMPACT_ATOMS: atom_id res chain seq x y z
N MET A 1 3.02 -9.90 29.90
CA MET A 1 3.01 -10.37 28.50
C MET A 1 2.53 -9.21 27.66
N ALA A 2 3.10 -8.96 26.48
CA ALA A 2 2.52 -7.98 25.58
C ALA A 2 1.19 -8.54 25.07
N ASP A 3 0.11 -7.78 25.20
CA ASP A 3 -1.22 -8.22 24.77
C ASP A 3 -1.27 -8.30 23.23
N VAL A 4 -1.58 -9.49 22.72
CA VAL A 4 -1.77 -9.69 21.28
C VAL A 4 -3.06 -8.97 20.86
N ARG A 5 -2.98 -8.11 19.84
CA ARG A 5 -4.15 -7.43 19.30
C ARG A 5 -5.09 -8.47 18.68
N ARG A 6 -6.35 -8.47 19.11
CA ARG A 6 -7.41 -9.30 18.52
C ARG A 6 -7.90 -8.70 17.21
N ILE A 7 -8.27 -9.55 16.26
CA ILE A 7 -8.97 -9.14 15.05
C ILE A 7 -10.31 -8.55 15.48
N LYS A 8 -10.58 -7.30 15.08
CA LYS A 8 -11.88 -6.67 15.32
C LYS A 8 -12.88 -6.97 14.22
N LYS A 9 -12.40 -7.09 12.98
CA LYS A 9 -13.24 -7.29 11.80
C LYS A 9 -12.42 -7.83 10.63
N VAL A 10 -13.09 -8.60 9.78
CA VAL A 10 -12.56 -9.10 8.51
C VAL A 10 -13.51 -8.71 7.39
N TRP A 11 -12.93 -8.36 6.25
CA TRP A 11 -13.64 -8.04 5.03
C TRP A 11 -12.98 -8.75 3.85
N LYS A 12 -13.77 -9.05 2.82
CA LYS A 12 -13.26 -9.48 1.52
C LYS A 12 -13.17 -8.26 0.59
N ALA A 13 -12.07 -8.16 -0.14
CA ALA A 13 -11.92 -7.13 -1.17
C ALA A 13 -12.99 -7.32 -2.26
N LYS A 14 -13.53 -6.22 -2.77
CA LYS A 14 -14.65 -6.22 -3.72
C LYS A 14 -14.19 -5.79 -5.11
N PRO A 15 -14.54 -6.51 -6.19
CA PRO A 15 -14.32 -6.03 -7.55
C PRO A 15 -14.87 -4.61 -7.74
N THR A 16 -14.11 -3.74 -8.37
CA THR A 16 -14.46 -2.33 -8.61
C THR A 16 -13.83 -1.88 -9.93
N ILE A 17 -14.46 -0.91 -10.59
CA ILE A 17 -13.95 -0.30 -11.82
C ILE A 17 -13.69 1.19 -11.51
N GLU A 18 -12.48 1.66 -11.83
CA GLU A 18 -12.05 3.05 -11.61
C GLU A 18 -11.34 3.61 -12.85
N GLY A 19 -10.96 4.89 -12.80
CA GLY A 19 -10.20 5.55 -13.85
C GLY A 19 -10.92 5.46 -15.21
N ALA A 20 -10.17 5.13 -16.26
CA ALA A 20 -10.73 4.93 -17.60
C ALA A 20 -11.20 3.48 -17.83
N GLY A 21 -11.81 2.84 -16.83
CA GLY A 21 -12.31 1.46 -16.92
C GLY A 21 -11.32 0.41 -16.44
N VAL A 22 -10.43 0.77 -15.50
CA VAL A 22 -9.47 -0.14 -14.90
C VAL A 22 -10.18 -1.06 -13.92
N HIS A 23 -9.97 -2.37 -14.02
CA HIS A 23 -10.48 -3.36 -13.07
C HIS A 23 -9.51 -3.48 -11.90
N LEU A 24 -10.06 -3.47 -10.69
CA LEU A 24 -9.30 -3.66 -9.45
C LEU A 24 -10.18 -4.27 -8.37
N LYS A 25 -9.60 -4.56 -7.21
CA LYS A 25 -10.34 -4.95 -6.00
C LYS A 25 -10.15 -3.89 -4.92
N ARG A 26 -11.25 -3.30 -4.47
CA ARG A 26 -11.25 -2.39 -3.31
C ARG A 26 -11.22 -3.19 -2.02
N VAL A 27 -10.12 -3.09 -1.27
CA VAL A 27 -9.93 -3.77 0.02
C VAL A 27 -10.74 -3.04 1.10
N PHE A 28 -10.62 -1.73 1.16
CA PHE A 28 -11.48 -0.85 1.96
C PHE A 28 -11.55 0.55 1.32
N GLY A 29 -12.58 1.32 1.68
CA GLY A 29 -12.71 2.70 1.21
C GLY A 29 -13.53 3.56 2.14
N TYR A 30 -14.26 4.52 1.57
CA TYR A 30 -15.00 5.57 2.29
C TYR A 30 -15.82 5.07 3.50
N HIS A 31 -16.51 3.93 3.38
CA HIS A 31 -17.38 3.40 4.44
C HIS A 31 -16.61 2.85 5.64
N GLU A 32 -15.36 2.43 5.46
CA GLU A 32 -14.52 1.84 6.50
C GLU A 32 -13.60 2.87 7.17
N VAL A 33 -13.42 4.06 6.59
CA VAL A 33 -12.52 5.12 7.07
C VAL A 33 -12.65 5.42 8.57
N PRO A 34 -13.83 5.51 9.20
CA PRO A 34 -13.92 5.77 10.64
C PRO A 34 -13.22 4.72 11.52
N GLN A 35 -13.02 3.50 11.02
CA GLN A 35 -12.29 2.41 11.70
C GLN A 35 -10.83 2.34 11.28
N LEU A 36 -10.45 3.02 10.19
CA LEU A 36 -9.16 2.88 9.52
C LEU A 36 -8.35 4.18 9.42
N ASP A 37 -8.84 5.32 9.92
CA ASP A 37 -8.08 6.57 10.02
C ASP A 37 -6.67 6.31 10.62
N PRO A 38 -5.57 6.74 9.96
CA PRO A 38 -5.48 7.69 8.86
C PRO A 38 -5.65 7.13 7.44
N PHE A 39 -5.91 5.84 7.26
CA PHE A 39 -6.03 5.22 5.95
C PHE A 39 -7.44 5.42 5.35
N LEU A 40 -7.47 5.88 4.11
CA LEU A 40 -8.70 6.30 3.42
C LEU A 40 -9.20 5.27 2.42
N LEU A 41 -8.28 4.59 1.75
CA LEU A 41 -8.55 3.64 0.68
C LEU A 41 -7.36 2.71 0.50
N LEU A 42 -7.64 1.44 0.23
CA LEU A 42 -6.65 0.50 -0.31
C LEU A 42 -7.27 -0.24 -1.49
N ASP A 43 -6.68 -0.08 -2.67
CA ASP A 43 -7.04 -0.81 -3.88
C ASP A 43 -5.91 -1.78 -4.25
N ASP A 44 -6.29 -3.01 -4.61
CA ASP A 44 -5.46 -4.04 -5.21
C ASP A 44 -5.75 -4.05 -6.72
N PHE A 45 -4.84 -3.50 -7.51
CA PHE A 45 -5.00 -3.38 -8.97
C PHE A 45 -4.39 -4.54 -9.75
N ARG A 46 -4.13 -5.69 -9.10
CA ARG A 46 -3.53 -6.86 -9.75
C ARG A 46 -4.41 -7.41 -10.88
N SER A 47 -3.87 -7.43 -12.09
CA SER A 47 -4.42 -8.15 -13.23
C SER A 47 -3.32 -8.76 -14.10
N ASN A 48 -3.67 -9.80 -14.86
CA ASN A 48 -2.84 -10.42 -15.90
C ASN A 48 -3.40 -10.16 -17.31
N ASP A 49 -4.50 -9.40 -17.42
CA ASP A 49 -5.13 -9.04 -18.69
C ASP A 49 -4.89 -7.55 -18.97
N PRO A 50 -4.05 -7.20 -19.96
CA PRO A 50 -3.83 -5.81 -20.35
C PRO A 50 -5.09 -5.01 -20.65
N ALA A 51 -6.16 -5.64 -21.14
CA ALA A 51 -7.42 -4.96 -21.43
C ALA A 51 -8.06 -4.37 -20.16
N GLU A 52 -7.76 -4.95 -18.98
CA GLU A 52 -8.29 -4.53 -17.69
C GLU A 52 -7.55 -3.34 -17.07
N TYR A 53 -6.36 -2.96 -17.55
CA TYR A 53 -5.57 -1.89 -16.90
C TYR A 53 -4.97 -0.85 -17.84
N VAL A 54 -4.75 -1.15 -19.12
CA VAL A 54 -3.94 -0.28 -20.02
C VAL A 54 -4.54 1.10 -20.24
N ARG A 55 -5.86 1.23 -20.06
CA ARG A 55 -6.57 2.52 -20.14
C ARG A 55 -6.21 3.45 -18.98
N GLY A 56 -5.74 2.88 -17.88
CA GLY A 56 -5.16 3.59 -16.75
C GLY A 56 -6.07 4.58 -16.05
N PHE A 57 -5.43 5.52 -15.36
CA PHE A 57 -6.02 6.63 -14.65
C PHE A 57 -5.53 7.92 -15.32
N PRO A 58 -6.26 8.44 -16.31
CA PRO A 58 -5.93 9.71 -16.97
C PRO A 58 -5.89 10.87 -15.96
N TRP A 59 -5.45 12.05 -16.42
CA TRP A 59 -5.34 13.25 -15.60
C TRP A 59 -6.54 13.47 -14.66
N HIS A 60 -6.28 13.36 -13.35
CA HIS A 60 -7.27 13.50 -12.29
C HIS A 60 -6.67 14.21 -11.06
N PRO A 61 -7.50 14.89 -10.24
CA PRO A 61 -7.00 15.66 -9.10
C PRO A 61 -6.97 14.87 -7.79
N HIS A 62 -6.02 15.21 -6.92
CA HIS A 62 -6.04 14.90 -5.49
C HIS A 62 -5.76 16.16 -4.66
N ARG A 63 -6.25 16.18 -3.42
CA ARG A 63 -6.00 17.24 -2.41
C ARG A 63 -6.15 16.68 -1.01
N GLY A 64 -5.28 17.11 -0.09
CA GLY A 64 -5.39 16.88 1.35
C GLY A 64 -5.08 15.46 1.81
N ILE A 65 -4.44 14.66 0.95
CA ILE A 65 -4.09 13.26 1.16
C ILE A 65 -2.66 12.98 0.67
N GLU A 66 -2.17 11.79 0.98
CA GLU A 66 -1.04 11.15 0.34
C GLU A 66 -1.52 9.91 -0.42
N THR A 67 -0.93 9.65 -1.58
CA THR A 67 -1.16 8.45 -2.38
C THR A 67 0.15 7.66 -2.47
N ILE A 68 0.08 6.38 -2.13
CA ILE A 68 1.22 5.46 -2.13
C ILE A 68 0.92 4.35 -3.13
N THR A 69 1.70 4.30 -4.20
CA THR A 69 1.61 3.29 -5.25
C THR A 69 2.77 2.32 -5.05
N TYR A 70 2.49 1.05 -4.76
CA TYR A 70 3.51 0.01 -4.62
C TYR A 70 3.33 -1.04 -5.71
N VAL A 71 4.32 -1.16 -6.60
CA VAL A 71 4.27 -2.08 -7.74
C VAL A 71 4.99 -3.38 -7.39
N LEU A 72 4.30 -4.51 -7.55
CA LEU A 72 4.84 -5.86 -7.36
C LEU A 72 5.37 -6.46 -8.67
N ALA A 73 4.67 -6.22 -9.79
CA ALA A 73 5.04 -6.70 -11.12
C ALA A 73 4.48 -5.76 -12.20
N GLY A 74 5.23 -5.60 -13.29
CA GLY A 74 4.90 -4.64 -14.35
C GLY A 74 5.43 -3.24 -14.07
N ASP A 75 5.04 -2.31 -14.95
CA ASP A 75 5.47 -0.92 -14.94
C ASP A 75 4.27 0.02 -14.99
N VAL A 76 4.35 1.16 -14.29
CA VAL A 76 3.36 2.24 -14.34
C VAL A 76 4.05 3.54 -14.75
N GLU A 77 3.69 4.06 -15.92
CA GLU A 77 4.10 5.42 -16.31
C GLU A 77 3.27 6.44 -15.52
N HIS A 78 3.90 7.49 -14.99
CA HIS A 78 3.17 8.56 -14.32
C HIS A 78 3.61 9.94 -14.82
N GLY A 79 2.73 10.93 -14.62
CA GLY A 79 3.04 12.33 -14.84
C GLY A 79 2.15 13.24 -14.00
N ASP A 80 2.68 14.38 -13.56
CA ASP A 80 1.94 15.33 -12.72
C ASP A 80 2.01 16.79 -13.19
N SER A 81 1.19 17.63 -12.58
CA SER A 81 1.09 19.06 -12.87
C SER A 81 2.27 19.90 -12.40
N LEU A 82 3.21 19.33 -11.62
CA LEU A 82 4.49 19.96 -11.27
C LEU A 82 5.55 19.70 -12.33
N GLY A 83 5.25 18.84 -13.31
CA GLY A 83 6.15 18.46 -14.39
C GLY A 83 6.94 17.18 -14.11
N ASN A 84 6.73 16.50 -12.99
CA ASN A 84 7.38 15.22 -12.74
C ASN A 84 6.80 14.17 -13.70
N ARG A 85 7.67 13.31 -14.22
CA ARG A 85 7.32 12.18 -15.08
C ARG A 85 8.29 11.04 -14.81
N GLY A 86 7.81 9.81 -14.87
CA GLY A 86 8.65 8.65 -14.57
C GLY A 86 7.93 7.33 -14.79
N VAL A 87 8.63 6.26 -14.45
CA VAL A 87 8.11 4.89 -14.47
C VAL A 87 8.34 4.29 -13.09
N ILE A 88 7.25 3.83 -12.48
CA ILE A 88 7.28 3.04 -11.25
C ILE A 88 7.41 1.58 -11.68
N GLY A 89 8.61 1.01 -11.51
CA GLY A 89 8.89 -0.35 -11.93
C GLY A 89 8.55 -1.40 -10.88
N SER A 90 8.74 -2.66 -11.24
CA SER A 90 8.54 -3.79 -10.32
C SER A 90 9.41 -3.68 -9.07
N GLY A 91 8.74 -3.61 -7.92
CA GLY A 91 9.34 -3.44 -6.60
C GLY A 91 9.57 -1.99 -6.17
N ASP A 92 9.30 -1.01 -7.03
CA ASP A 92 9.38 0.42 -6.70
C ASP A 92 8.14 0.88 -5.93
N VAL A 93 8.30 1.97 -5.18
CA VAL A 93 7.20 2.68 -4.51
C VAL A 93 7.21 4.14 -4.94
N GLN A 94 6.04 4.65 -5.30
CA GLN A 94 5.78 6.08 -5.40
C GLN A 94 5.04 6.53 -4.14
N TRP A 95 5.52 7.59 -3.51
CA TRP A 95 4.86 8.27 -2.40
C TRP A 95 4.62 9.73 -2.78
N MET A 96 3.37 10.06 -3.08
CA MET A 96 2.99 11.41 -3.49
C MET A 96 2.15 12.07 -2.39
N THR A 97 2.61 13.22 -1.91
CA THR A 97 1.84 14.09 -1.02
C THR A 97 1.07 15.09 -1.88
N ALA A 98 -0.26 14.98 -1.95
CA ALA A 98 -1.08 15.88 -2.78
C ALA A 98 -1.24 17.28 -2.15
N GLY A 99 -1.28 17.37 -0.82
CA GLY A 99 -1.33 18.66 -0.11
C GLY A 99 -2.42 19.60 -0.63
N SER A 100 -2.06 20.84 -0.93
CA SER A 100 -2.95 21.89 -1.48
C SER A 100 -3.59 21.54 -2.83
N GLY A 101 -3.01 20.58 -3.55
CA GLY A 101 -3.60 19.97 -4.74
C GLY A 101 -2.55 19.57 -5.77
N ILE A 102 -2.80 18.45 -6.45
CA ILE A 102 -2.03 18.00 -7.61
C ILE A 102 -2.97 17.37 -8.63
N ILE A 103 -2.71 17.57 -9.91
CA ILE A 103 -3.35 16.82 -10.99
C ILE A 103 -2.29 15.87 -11.54
N HIS A 104 -2.62 14.59 -11.65
CA HIS A 104 -1.69 13.57 -12.12
C HIS A 104 -2.38 12.50 -12.94
N GLN A 105 -1.59 11.68 -13.62
CA GLN A 105 -2.04 10.49 -14.32
C GLN A 105 -1.14 9.30 -13.98
N GLU A 106 -1.71 8.12 -13.99
CA GLU A 106 -1.03 6.84 -13.77
C GLU A 106 -1.48 5.87 -14.87
N MET A 107 -0.54 5.45 -15.71
CA MET A 107 -0.79 4.71 -16.94
C MET A 107 -0.06 3.36 -16.87
N PRO A 108 -0.72 2.30 -16.36
CA PRO A 108 -0.12 0.99 -16.24
C PRO A 108 0.20 0.41 -17.61
N LYS A 109 1.39 -0.18 -17.74
CA LYS A 109 1.89 -0.84 -18.96
C LYS A 109 1.99 -2.35 -18.81
N GLY A 110 2.10 -2.83 -17.57
CA GLY A 110 2.37 -4.24 -17.28
C GLY A 110 3.78 -4.67 -17.68
N ASP A 111 4.11 -5.93 -17.44
CA ASP A 111 5.34 -6.56 -17.92
C ASP A 111 5.13 -7.29 -19.26
N ARG A 112 6.17 -8.01 -19.72
CA ARG A 112 6.14 -8.76 -20.98
C ARG A 112 5.15 -9.93 -20.95
N GLU A 113 4.84 -10.43 -19.75
CA GLU A 113 3.84 -11.48 -19.51
C GLU A 113 2.43 -10.91 -19.33
N GLY A 114 2.26 -9.59 -19.41
CA GLY A 114 0.99 -8.89 -19.26
C GLY A 114 0.56 -8.68 -17.81
N ARG A 115 1.43 -8.98 -16.83
CA ARG A 115 1.14 -8.79 -15.41
C ARG A 115 1.26 -7.32 -15.04
N MET A 116 0.24 -6.81 -14.36
CA MET A 116 0.27 -5.51 -13.70
C MET A 116 -0.21 -5.69 -12.28
N TRP A 117 0.72 -5.81 -11.35
CA TRP A 117 0.44 -6.11 -9.96
C TRP A 117 0.89 -4.99 -9.04
N GLY A 118 0.03 -4.59 -8.12
CA GLY A 118 0.39 -3.63 -7.10
C GLY A 118 -0.80 -3.12 -6.32
N PHE A 119 -0.52 -2.15 -5.45
CA PHE A 119 -1.47 -1.59 -4.51
C PHE A 119 -1.45 -0.06 -4.55
N GLN A 120 -2.63 0.52 -4.39
CA GLN A 120 -2.81 1.95 -4.16
C GLN A 120 -3.33 2.15 -2.75
N LEU A 121 -2.54 2.77 -1.86
CA LEU A 121 -2.96 3.15 -0.52
C LEU A 121 -3.10 4.66 -0.44
N TRP A 122 -4.23 5.15 0.06
CA TRP A 122 -4.42 6.56 0.38
C TRP A 122 -4.35 6.78 1.88
N ALA A 123 -3.57 7.77 2.29
CA ALA A 123 -3.44 8.20 3.67
C ALA A 123 -3.89 9.65 3.84
N ASN A 124 -4.60 9.92 4.92
CA ASN A 124 -5.13 11.21 5.27
C ASN A 124 -4.02 12.11 5.81
N LEU A 125 -3.93 13.35 5.33
CA LEU A 125 -3.07 14.35 5.96
C LEU A 125 -3.77 14.96 7.20
N PRO A 126 -3.06 15.18 8.31
CA PRO A 126 -3.56 15.96 9.43
C PRO A 126 -4.04 17.35 8.98
N ALA A 127 -5.08 17.89 9.62
CA ALA A 127 -5.71 19.16 9.21
C ALA A 127 -4.70 20.30 8.94
N ARG A 128 -3.71 20.47 9.83
CA ARG A 128 -2.65 21.50 9.70
C ARG A 128 -1.74 21.35 8.47
N HIS A 129 -1.69 20.17 7.86
CA HIS A 129 -0.84 19.86 6.71
C HIS A 129 -1.63 19.64 5.42
N LYS A 130 -2.96 19.64 5.46
CA LYS A 130 -3.79 19.39 4.26
C LYS A 130 -3.56 20.37 3.12
N MET A 131 -3.04 21.57 3.40
CA MET A 131 -2.77 22.61 2.42
C MET A 131 -1.27 22.88 2.22
N MET A 132 -0.39 21.97 2.65
CA MET A 132 1.04 22.07 2.34
C MET A 132 1.29 21.92 0.85
N ASP A 133 2.45 22.37 0.37
CA ASP A 133 2.82 22.19 -1.04
C ASP A 133 2.88 20.69 -1.41
N PRO A 134 2.42 20.32 -2.63
CA PRO A 134 2.52 18.96 -3.11
C PRO A 134 3.98 18.52 -3.25
N ARG A 135 4.25 17.25 -3.01
CA ARG A 135 5.60 16.68 -3.07
C ARG A 135 5.55 15.28 -3.67
N TYR A 136 6.61 14.97 -4.42
CA TYR A 136 6.78 13.67 -5.04
C TYR A 136 8.02 13.00 -4.45
N ARG A 137 7.89 11.72 -4.10
CA ARG A 137 9.01 10.88 -3.67
C ARG A 137 8.94 9.54 -4.36
N GLU A 138 9.95 9.26 -5.15
CA GLU A 138 10.21 7.94 -5.70
C GLU A 138 11.14 7.17 -4.75
N VAL A 139 10.85 5.89 -4.58
CA VAL A 139 11.68 4.96 -3.81
C VAL A 139 11.91 3.74 -4.69
N LYS A 140 13.16 3.56 -5.12
CA LYS A 140 13.52 2.43 -5.98
C LYS A 140 13.58 1.14 -5.17
N ARG A 141 13.30 0.02 -5.82
CA ARG A 141 13.38 -1.32 -5.25
C ARG A 141 14.66 -1.54 -4.45
N ASP A 142 15.79 -1.13 -5.01
CA ASP A 142 17.12 -1.35 -4.42
C ASP A 142 17.35 -0.52 -3.14
N ASP A 143 16.55 0.53 -2.92
CA ASP A 143 16.56 1.34 -1.69
C ASP A 143 15.63 0.77 -0.60
N ILE A 144 14.78 -0.20 -0.92
CA ILE A 144 13.85 -0.83 0.02
C ILE A 144 14.53 -2.08 0.62
N PRO A 145 14.99 -2.02 1.87
CA PRO A 145 15.72 -3.13 2.46
C PRO A 145 14.79 -4.28 2.85
N GLU A 146 15.36 -5.48 2.89
CA GLU A 146 14.73 -6.69 3.40
C GLU A 146 15.23 -7.02 4.79
N ALA A 147 14.30 -7.08 5.76
CA ALA A 147 14.56 -7.60 7.09
C ALA A 147 14.27 -9.11 7.12
N LYS A 148 15.16 -9.88 7.76
CA LYS A 148 14.89 -11.28 8.09
C LYS A 148 14.62 -11.40 9.58
N THR A 149 13.46 -11.94 9.92
CA THR A 149 13.06 -12.15 11.32
C THR A 149 13.64 -13.44 11.88
N ALA A 150 13.74 -13.53 13.21
CA ALA A 150 14.26 -14.74 13.87
C ALA A 150 13.40 -15.98 13.58
N GLU A 151 12.11 -15.77 13.33
CA GLU A 151 11.10 -16.78 13.03
C GLU A 151 11.04 -17.15 11.53
N GLY A 152 11.88 -16.56 10.69
CA GLY A 152 12.04 -16.93 9.28
C GLY A 152 11.18 -16.15 8.28
N ALA A 153 10.37 -15.18 8.71
CA ALA A 153 9.69 -14.26 7.80
C ALA A 153 10.67 -13.27 7.17
N THR A 154 10.47 -12.96 5.89
CA THR A 154 11.16 -11.90 5.14
C THR A 154 10.23 -10.70 5.01
N VAL A 155 10.72 -9.50 5.31
CA VAL A 155 9.91 -8.28 5.28
C VAL A 155 10.61 -7.21 4.45
N ARG A 156 9.99 -6.76 3.35
CA ARG A 156 10.40 -5.53 2.66
C ARG A 156 9.85 -4.34 3.44
N VAL A 157 10.75 -3.49 3.95
CA VAL A 157 10.37 -2.38 4.83
C VAL A 157 10.25 -1.10 4.01
N VAL A 158 9.06 -0.78 3.51
CA VAL A 158 8.82 0.46 2.74
C VAL A 158 8.88 1.68 3.66
N CYS A 159 8.18 1.61 4.79
CA CYS A 159 8.17 2.63 5.83
C CYS A 159 8.08 1.97 7.21
N GLY A 160 8.82 2.48 8.20
CA GLY A 160 8.90 1.90 9.54
C GLY A 160 10.23 1.17 9.82
N GLU A 161 10.21 0.25 10.79
CA GLU A 161 11.37 -0.54 11.20
C GLU A 161 10.95 -1.97 11.58
N VAL A 162 11.72 -2.96 11.12
CA VAL A 162 11.54 -4.38 11.49
C VAL A 162 12.90 -4.98 11.78
N ALA A 163 13.05 -5.65 12.94
CA ALA A 163 14.30 -6.32 13.33
C ALA A 163 15.56 -5.43 13.21
N GLY A 164 15.44 -4.14 13.54
CA GLY A 164 16.53 -3.16 13.43
C GLY A 164 16.76 -2.58 12.02
N VAL A 165 16.05 -3.07 11.00
CA VAL A 165 16.14 -2.61 9.62
C VAL A 165 15.07 -1.54 9.37
N ARG A 166 15.51 -0.34 8.98
CA ARG A 166 14.63 0.82 8.74
C ARG A 166 14.36 1.03 7.26
N GLY A 167 13.11 1.34 6.92
CA GLY A 167 12.71 1.70 5.57
C GLY A 167 13.32 3.02 5.08
N PRO A 168 13.32 3.24 3.75
CA PRO A 168 13.84 4.45 3.14
C PRO A 168 12.89 5.63 3.32
N VAL A 169 11.57 5.42 3.36
CA VAL A 169 10.60 6.48 3.57
C VAL A 169 10.69 7.00 5.01
N ARG A 170 11.07 8.26 5.13
CA ARG A 170 11.37 8.98 6.38
C ARG A 170 10.91 10.43 6.23
N GLU A 171 10.71 11.11 7.36
CA GLU A 171 10.37 12.54 7.39
C GLU A 171 9.06 12.88 6.66
N ILE A 172 8.11 11.95 6.68
CA ILE A 172 6.75 12.12 6.19
C ILE A 172 5.84 12.66 7.31
N VAL A 173 4.72 13.26 6.92
CA VAL A 173 3.86 14.03 7.84
C VAL A 173 3.24 13.15 8.93
N THR A 174 2.86 11.94 8.56
CA THR A 174 2.38 10.88 9.44
C THR A 174 3.47 9.81 9.47
N GLU A 175 3.68 9.11 10.59
CA GLU A 175 4.64 8.00 10.69
C GLU A 175 3.93 6.62 10.62
N PRO A 176 3.36 6.21 9.45
CA PRO A 176 2.83 4.87 9.30
C PRO A 176 3.95 3.84 9.22
N GLU A 177 3.58 2.58 9.40
CA GLU A 177 4.39 1.44 9.02
C GLU A 177 3.74 0.80 7.80
N TYR A 178 4.52 0.59 6.74
CA TYR A 178 4.09 -0.11 5.53
C TYR A 178 5.11 -1.20 5.25
N LEU A 179 4.68 -2.43 5.49
CA LEU A 179 5.48 -3.64 5.44
C LEU A 179 4.88 -4.60 4.40
N ASP A 180 5.72 -5.14 3.52
CA ASP A 180 5.39 -6.28 2.68
C ASP A 180 6.06 -7.52 3.25
N VAL A 181 5.24 -8.48 3.70
CA VAL A 181 5.64 -9.57 4.60
C VAL A 181 5.42 -10.90 3.91
N SER A 182 6.50 -11.65 3.71
CA SER A 182 6.48 -13.03 3.25
C SER A 182 6.79 -13.98 4.41
N ILE A 183 5.83 -14.85 4.73
CA ILE A 183 5.95 -15.83 5.83
C ILE A 183 6.01 -17.24 5.23
N PRO A 184 7.12 -17.98 5.40
CA PRO A 184 7.18 -19.37 4.98
C PRO A 184 6.13 -20.24 5.69
N ALA A 185 5.72 -21.32 5.04
CA ALA A 185 4.80 -22.28 5.65
C ALA A 185 5.30 -22.74 7.03
N ARG A 186 4.38 -22.88 7.98
CA ARG A 186 4.67 -23.31 9.36
C ARG A 186 5.60 -22.37 10.15
N SER A 187 5.78 -21.14 9.69
CA SER A 187 6.49 -20.07 10.41
C SER A 187 5.52 -19.02 10.94
N SER A 188 6.01 -18.04 11.69
CA SER A 188 5.18 -16.96 12.23
C SER A 188 5.88 -15.62 12.10
N PHE A 189 5.12 -14.54 12.06
CA PHE A 189 5.64 -13.18 12.15
C PHE A 189 4.98 -12.48 13.34
N ARG A 190 5.79 -11.91 14.24
CA ARG A 190 5.33 -11.12 15.37
C ARG A 190 5.92 -9.74 15.27
N HIS A 191 5.06 -8.73 15.27
CA HIS A 191 5.47 -7.35 15.11
C HIS A 191 4.90 -6.47 16.21
N PRO A 192 5.74 -5.78 17.01
CA PRO A 192 5.25 -4.81 17.98
C PRO A 192 4.64 -3.61 17.25
N VAL A 193 3.47 -3.17 17.70
CA VAL A 193 2.80 -1.99 17.15
C VAL A 193 2.64 -0.94 18.23
N LYS A 194 2.84 0.33 17.87
CA LYS A 194 2.66 1.44 18.80
C LYS A 194 1.21 1.49 19.32
N ALA A 195 1.04 1.69 20.62
CA ALA A 195 -0.28 1.80 21.23
C ALA A 195 -1.07 2.95 20.59
N GLY A 196 -2.36 2.72 20.31
CA GLY A 196 -3.23 3.71 19.65
C GLY A 196 -3.13 3.74 18.11
N HIS A 197 -2.14 3.08 17.50
CA HIS A 197 -2.08 3.01 16.04
C HIS A 197 -3.22 2.16 15.48
N THR A 198 -3.79 2.64 14.37
CA THR A 198 -4.64 1.83 13.50
C THR A 198 -3.77 0.79 12.78
N VAL A 199 -4.21 -0.46 12.76
CA VAL A 199 -3.49 -1.57 12.13
C VAL A 199 -4.48 -2.43 11.35
N PHE A 200 -4.13 -2.75 10.12
CA PHE A 200 -4.80 -3.74 9.30
C PHE A 200 -3.74 -4.59 8.59
N ALA A 201 -4.15 -5.76 8.09
CA ALA A 201 -3.32 -6.60 7.23
C ALA A 201 -4.16 -7.06 6.03
N TYR A 202 -3.53 -7.17 4.86
CA TYR A 202 -4.18 -7.64 3.65
C TYR A 202 -3.45 -8.89 3.14
N VAL A 203 -4.11 -10.05 3.22
CA VAL A 203 -3.59 -11.31 2.68
C VAL A 203 -3.89 -11.34 1.20
N PHE A 204 -2.92 -10.94 0.37
CA PHE A 204 -3.09 -10.86 -1.08
C PHE A 204 -2.64 -12.14 -1.79
N GLU A 205 -1.85 -13.00 -1.14
CA GLU A 205 -1.39 -14.29 -1.65
C GLU A 205 -1.25 -15.29 -0.49
N GLY A 206 -1.54 -16.56 -0.76
CA GLY A 206 -1.49 -17.63 0.24
C GLY A 206 -2.57 -17.48 1.31
N GLU A 207 -2.27 -17.98 2.50
CA GLU A 207 -3.20 -18.02 3.62
C GLU A 207 -2.44 -17.99 4.95
N GLY A 208 -2.98 -17.32 5.99
CA GLY A 208 -2.35 -17.20 7.32
C GLY A 208 -3.37 -17.16 8.46
N TYR A 209 -2.96 -17.46 9.69
CA TYR A 209 -3.78 -17.20 10.90
C TYR A 209 -3.18 -16.00 11.64
N PHE A 210 -4.02 -15.17 12.24
CA PHE A 210 -3.61 -13.93 12.91
C PHE A 210 -3.58 -14.04 14.44
N ASP A 211 -4.13 -15.13 14.98
CA ASP A 211 -4.10 -15.42 16.41
C ASP A 211 -3.67 -16.88 16.67
N PRO A 212 -3.10 -17.17 17.86
CA PRO A 212 -2.65 -18.52 18.21
C PRO A 212 -3.78 -19.54 18.36
N GLU A 213 -4.98 -19.08 18.68
CA GLU A 213 -6.17 -19.92 18.91
C GLU A 213 -6.81 -20.36 17.60
N ARG A 214 -6.40 -19.76 16.47
CA ARG A 214 -7.00 -19.91 15.14
C ARG A 214 -8.49 -19.64 15.19
N ASP A 215 -8.89 -18.62 15.98
CA ASP A 215 -10.27 -18.20 16.12
C ASP A 215 -10.85 -17.96 14.71
N PRO A 216 -12.06 -18.46 14.38
CA PRO A 216 -12.69 -18.33 13.06
C PRO A 216 -12.70 -16.92 12.46
N TYR A 217 -12.53 -15.85 13.24
CA TYR A 217 -12.29 -14.51 12.69
C TYR A 217 -11.00 -14.41 11.85
N ALA A 218 -10.07 -15.35 11.96
CA ALA A 218 -8.78 -15.32 11.28
C ALA A 218 -8.76 -15.96 9.88
N ARG A 219 -9.79 -16.71 9.46
CA ARG A 219 -9.90 -17.23 8.07
C ARG A 219 -11.31 -17.68 7.69
N GLU A 220 -11.81 -17.13 6.58
CA GLU A 220 -12.35 -17.81 5.38
C GLU A 220 -12.63 -16.82 4.25
#